data_AF-A0A964RSF2-F1
#
_entry.id   AF-A0A964RSF2-F1
#
_cell.length_a   1.000
_cell.length_b   1.000
_cell.length_c   1.000
_cell.angle_alpha   90.00
_cell.angle_beta   90.00
_cell.angle_gamma   90.00
#
_symmetry.space_group_name_H-M   'P 1'
#
loop_
_entity.id
_entity.type
_entity.pdbx_description
1 polymer ?
#
loop_
_entity_poly.entity_id
_entity_poly.type
_entity_poly.pdbx_seq_one_letter_code
_entity_poly.pdbx_strand_id
1 'polypeptide(L)'
;MEQKQLWGKVSGSINFFIKGVWREQLLKSNEDLLNDFIHYSLIEGKSKDYQYLDKKTFEYISIDNETLERIKTAFLERIEKKKLKYADEIQELNLELDKTNDRSSANVVDFFKYKR
;
A
#
# COMPACT_ATOMS: atom_id res chain seq x y z
N MET A 1 18.20 -22.27 8.96
CA MET A 1 18.88 -21.00 8.61
C MET A 1 18.12 -20.21 7.53
N GLU A 2 17.38 -20.86 6.63
CA GLU A 2 16.67 -20.21 5.50
C GLU A 2 15.57 -19.21 5.91
N GLN A 3 14.69 -19.54 6.87
CA GLN A 3 13.60 -18.63 7.29
C GLN A 3 14.10 -17.27 7.82
N LYS A 4 15.22 -17.26 8.57
CA LYS A 4 15.80 -16.01 9.10
C LYS A 4 16.33 -15.11 7.97
N GLN A 5 16.87 -15.71 6.91
CA GLN A 5 17.34 -14.97 5.73
C GLN A 5 16.17 -14.48 4.87
N LEU A 6 15.13 -15.31 4.68
CA LEU A 6 13.90 -14.91 3.98
C LEU A 6 13.24 -13.71 4.67
N TRP A 7 13.08 -13.79 5.99
CA TRP A 7 12.54 -12.68 6.78
C TRP A 7 13.34 -11.39 6.58
N GLY A 8 14.68 -11.45 6.62
CA GLY A 8 15.52 -10.28 6.38
C GLY A 8 15.26 -9.62 5.01
N LYS A 9 15.07 -10.42 3.96
CA LYS A 9 14.76 -9.93 2.60
C LYS A 9 13.37 -9.29 2.56
N VAL A 10 12.35 -10.01 3.02
CA VAL A 10 10.96 -9.51 2.98
C VAL A 10 10.79 -8.29 3.87
N SER A 11 11.40 -8.29 5.05
CA SER A 11 11.38 -7.13 5.96
C SER A 11 12.00 -5.88 5.35
N GLY A 12 13.07 -6.04 4.57
CA GLY A 12 13.66 -4.98 3.76
C GLY A 12 12.70 -4.49 2.67
N SER A 13 12.03 -5.40 1.97
CA SER A 13 11.03 -5.08 0.95
C SER A 13 9.83 -4.31 1.52
N ILE A 14 9.32 -4.70 2.70
CA ILE A 14 8.28 -3.96 3.43
C ILE A 14 8.73 -2.52 3.68
N ASN A 15 9.94 -2.34 4.23
CA ASN A 15 10.46 -1.01 4.54
C ASN A 15 10.62 -0.15 3.29
N PHE A 16 11.11 -0.75 2.20
CA PHE A 16 11.25 -0.07 0.92
C PHE A 16 9.89 0.40 0.38
N PHE A 17 8.90 -0.49 0.35
CA PHE A 17 7.54 -0.15 -0.08
C PHE A 17 6.93 0.96 0.77
N ILE A 18 6.93 0.78 2.11
CA ILE A 18 6.37 1.75 3.05
C ILE A 18 7.08 3.11 2.93
N LYS A 19 8.38 3.14 2.65
CA LYS A 19 9.10 4.41 2.41
C LYS A 19 8.50 5.19 1.24
N GLY A 20 8.07 4.49 0.18
CA GLY A 20 7.43 5.08 -1.00
C GLY A 20 5.98 5.54 -0.79
N VAL A 21 5.28 5.05 0.24
CA VAL A 21 3.90 5.50 0.55
C VAL A 21 3.92 6.93 1.07
N TRP A 22 3.41 7.89 0.30
CA TRP A 22 3.43 9.31 0.67
C TRP A 22 2.19 10.03 0.11
N ARG A 23 1.90 11.23 0.63
CA ARG A 23 0.77 12.08 0.23
C ARG A 23 -0.55 11.33 0.13
N GLU A 24 -1.19 11.33 -1.04
CA GLU A 24 -2.50 10.75 -1.29
C GLU A 24 -2.52 9.23 -1.02
N GLN A 25 -1.37 8.57 -1.11
CA GLN A 25 -1.26 7.14 -0.75
C GLN A 25 -1.45 6.90 0.75
N LEU A 26 -1.18 7.89 1.61
CA LEU A 26 -1.45 7.77 3.05
C LEU A 26 -2.96 7.80 3.36
N LEU A 27 -3.79 8.30 2.44
CA LEU A 27 -5.24 8.30 2.56
C LEU A 27 -5.87 6.93 2.28
N LYS A 28 -5.17 6.04 1.56
CA LYS A 28 -5.63 4.66 1.31
C LYS A 28 -5.77 3.88 2.62
N SER A 29 -6.66 2.89 2.66
CA SER A 29 -6.77 2.01 3.83
C SER A 29 -5.50 1.18 4.03
N ASN A 30 -5.26 0.72 5.26
CA ASN A 30 -4.10 -0.13 5.55
C ASN A 30 -4.19 -1.47 4.77
N GLU A 31 -5.40 -2.00 4.60
CA GLU A 31 -5.67 -3.21 3.84
C GLU A 31 -5.38 -3.03 2.35
N ASP A 32 -5.77 -1.89 1.75
CA ASP A 32 -5.46 -1.60 0.35
C ASP A 32 -3.94 -1.52 0.12
N LEU A 33 -3.23 -0.85 1.03
CA LEU A 33 -1.77 -0.76 0.97
C LEU A 33 -1.09 -2.12 1.18
N LEU A 34 -1.68 -2.98 2.01
CA LEU A 34 -1.20 -4.35 2.21
C LEU A 34 -1.39 -5.18 0.94
N ASN A 35 -2.55 -5.10 0.30
CA ASN A 35 -2.83 -5.78 -0.96
C ASN A 35 -1.90 -5.29 -2.07
N ASP A 36 -1.70 -3.96 -2.19
CA ASP A 36 -0.73 -3.36 -3.12
C ASP A 36 0.69 -3.93 -2.87
N PHE A 37 1.11 -4.04 -1.61
CA PHE A 37 2.40 -4.62 -1.25
C PHE A 37 2.51 -6.12 -1.60
N ILE A 38 1.47 -6.91 -1.32
CA ILE A 38 1.41 -8.33 -1.64
C ILE A 38 1.52 -8.52 -3.15
N HIS A 39 0.73 -7.81 -3.95
CA HIS A 39 0.79 -7.88 -5.42
C HIS A 39 2.14 -7.42 -5.98
N TYR A 40 2.76 -6.42 -5.36
CA TYR A 40 4.08 -5.94 -5.76
C TYR A 40 5.21 -6.93 -5.43
N SER A 41 5.12 -7.61 -4.29
CA SER A 41 6.25 -8.34 -3.71
C SER A 41 6.15 -9.86 -3.83
N LEU A 42 4.93 -10.39 -3.91
CA LEU A 42 4.63 -11.80 -3.91
C LEU A 42 3.95 -12.19 -5.22
N ILE A 43 4.24 -13.40 -5.68
CA ILE A 43 3.59 -13.99 -6.84
C ILE A 43 2.68 -15.11 -6.34
N GLU A 44 1.43 -15.14 -6.80
CA GLU A 44 0.58 -16.31 -6.61
C GLU A 44 1.13 -17.48 -7.43
N GLY A 45 1.55 -18.53 -6.73
CA GLY A 45 1.98 -19.79 -7.33
C GLY A 45 0.80 -20.60 -7.86
N LYS A 46 1.11 -21.63 -8.66
CA LYS A 46 0.12 -22.51 -9.30
C LYS A 46 -0.84 -23.22 -8.32
N SER A 47 -0.45 -23.36 -7.06
CA SER A 47 -1.23 -24.03 -6.01
C SER A 47 -1.91 -23.07 -5.03
N LYS A 48 -2.04 -21.78 -5.37
CA LYS A 48 -2.50 -20.70 -4.46
C LYS A 48 -1.56 -20.38 -3.28
N ASP A 49 -0.32 -20.89 -3.34
CA ASP A 49 0.73 -20.55 -2.39
C ASP A 49 1.45 -19.30 -2.86
N TYR A 50 1.75 -18.36 -1.96
CA TYR A 50 2.53 -17.18 -2.31
C TYR A 50 4.03 -17.52 -2.43
N GLN A 51 4.68 -16.94 -3.43
CA GLN A 51 6.11 -17.10 -3.66
C GLN A 51 6.82 -15.74 -3.64
N TYR A 52 8.00 -15.69 -3.04
CA TYR A 52 8.88 -14.54 -3.06
C TYR A 52 10.02 -14.75 -4.05
N LEU A 53 10.24 -13.80 -4.95
CA LEU A 53 11.40 -13.81 -5.83
C LEU A 53 12.64 -13.27 -5.09
N ASP A 54 13.62 -14.14 -4.86
CA ASP A 54 14.92 -13.68 -4.40
C ASP A 54 15.67 -12.98 -5.54
N LYS A 55 15.74 -11.65 -5.47
CA LYS A 55 16.41 -10.81 -6.48
C LYS A 55 17.92 -11.06 -6.60
N LYS A 56 18.55 -11.76 -5.64
CA LYS A 56 19.99 -12.09 -5.70
C LYS A 56 20.25 -13.38 -6.46
N THR A 57 19.47 -14.42 -6.18
CA THR A 57 19.64 -15.75 -6.78
C THR A 57 18.71 -15.99 -7.97
N PHE A 58 17.70 -15.14 -8.15
CA PHE A 58 16.60 -15.28 -9.11
C PHE A 58 15.74 -16.54 -8.88
N GLU A 59 15.72 -17.05 -7.65
CA GLU A 59 14.94 -18.21 -7.26
C GLU A 59 13.63 -17.81 -6.58
N TYR A 60 12.59 -18.61 -6.81
CA TYR A 60 11.31 -18.48 -6.12
C TYR A 60 11.32 -19.27 -4.83
N ILE A 61 11.08 -18.58 -3.72
CA ILE A 61 10.99 -19.15 -2.39
C ILE A 61 9.52 -19.24 -2.00
N SER A 62 9.05 -20.43 -1.67
CA SER A 62 7.67 -20.62 -1.19
C SER A 62 7.49 -19.97 0.18
N ILE A 63 6.38 -19.27 0.37
CA ILE A 63 5.98 -18.68 1.65
C ILE A 63 4.91 -19.58 2.27
N ASP A 64 5.19 -20.07 3.47
CA ASP A 64 4.21 -20.77 4.28
C ASP A 64 3.26 -19.78 4.98
N ASN A 65 2.10 -20.28 5.43
CA ASN A 65 1.06 -19.45 6.03
C ASN A 65 1.55 -18.69 7.29
N GLU A 66 2.42 -19.27 8.11
CA GLU A 66 2.93 -18.60 9.31
C GLU A 66 3.79 -17.39 8.92
N THR A 67 4.68 -17.56 7.95
CA THR A 67 5.49 -16.46 7.42
C THR A 67 4.62 -15.39 6.75
N LEU A 68 3.58 -15.79 6.01
CA LEU A 68 2.65 -14.84 5.38
C LEU A 68 1.93 -13.98 6.42
N GLU A 69 1.39 -14.57 7.48
CA GLU A 69 0.71 -13.83 8.54
C GLU A 69 1.68 -12.89 9.27
N ARG A 70 2.92 -13.33 9.49
CA ARG A 70 3.97 -12.49 10.04
C ARG A 70 4.29 -11.28 9.15
N ILE A 71 4.31 -11.47 7.83
CA ILE A 71 4.53 -10.39 6.85
C ILE A 71 3.39 -9.38 6.92
N LYS A 72 2.14 -9.84 6.88
CA LYS A 72 0.95 -8.98 6.97
C LYS A 72 0.96 -8.16 8.25
N THR A 73 1.18 -8.82 9.39
CA THR A 73 1.20 -8.18 10.71
C THR A 73 2.26 -7.09 10.78
N ALA A 74 3.50 -7.42 10.39
CA ALA A 74 4.59 -6.45 10.43
C ALA A 74 4.41 -5.29 9.44
N PHE A 75 3.74 -5.53 8.32
CA PHE A 75 3.37 -4.47 7.39
C PHE A 75 2.37 -3.50 8.03
N LEU A 76 1.27 -4.02 8.57
CA LEU A 76 0.21 -3.26 9.21
C LEU A 76 0.74 -2.40 10.37
N GLU A 77 1.57 -2.98 11.25
CA GLU A 77 2.18 -2.23 12.35
C GLU A 77 3.06 -1.06 11.87
N ARG A 78 3.82 -1.27 10.80
CA ARG A 78 4.75 -0.24 10.27
C ARG A 78 4.01 0.87 9.54
N ILE A 79 2.97 0.53 8.78
CA ILE A 79 2.18 1.54 8.07
C ILE A 79 1.35 2.36 9.05
N GLU A 80 0.80 1.74 10.09
CA GLU A 80 0.08 2.44 11.16
C GLU A 80 1.01 3.43 11.88
N LYS A 81 2.22 2.99 12.27
CA LYS A 81 3.24 3.89 12.84
C LYS A 81 3.59 5.04 11.90
N LYS A 82 3.66 4.80 10.60
CA LYS A 82 3.91 5.85 9.61
C LYS A 82 2.75 6.85 9.57
N LYS A 83 1.50 6.39 9.52
CA LYS A 83 0.33 7.26 9.50
C LYS A 83 0.21 8.10 10.77
N LEU A 84 0.48 7.51 11.94
CA LEU A 84 0.53 8.26 13.20
C LEU A 84 1.60 9.35 13.18
N LYS A 85 2.76 9.06 12.60
CA LYS A 85 3.84 10.05 12.45
C LYS A 85 3.45 11.23 11.54
N TYR A 86 2.63 10.98 10.52
CA TYR A 86 2.20 11.98 9.53
C TYR A 86 0.70 12.31 9.65
N ALA A 87 0.17 12.28 10.88
CA ALA A 87 -1.26 12.45 11.11
C ALA A 87 -1.73 13.86 10.73
N ASP A 88 -0.91 14.88 10.99
CA ASP A 88 -1.20 16.27 10.66
C ASP A 88 -1.28 16.47 9.15
N GLU A 89 -0.31 15.92 8.38
CA GLU A 89 -0.35 15.98 6.92
C GLU A 89 -1.53 15.21 6.32
N ILE A 90 -1.92 14.09 6.94
CA ILE A 90 -3.12 13.35 6.54
C ILE A 90 -4.38 14.20 6.76
N GLN A 91 -4.47 14.94 7.88
CA GLN A 91 -5.59 15.85 8.12
C GLN A 91 -5.63 16.99 7.09
N GLU A 92 -4.48 17.59 6.78
CA GLU A 92 -4.37 18.63 5.76
C GLU A 92 -4.82 18.12 4.39
N LEU A 93 -4.37 16.93 3.98
CA LEU A 93 -4.77 16.32 2.70
C LEU A 93 -6.26 16.02 2.62
N ASN A 94 -6.88 15.55 3.71
CA ASN A 94 -8.34 15.34 3.75
C ASN A 94 -9.10 16.67 3.61
N LEU A 95 -8.64 17.74 4.29
CA LEU A 95 -9.24 19.08 4.17
C LEU A 95 -9.10 19.64 2.76
N GLU A 96 -7.97 19.38 2.08
CA GLU A 96 -7.79 19.74 0.67
C GLU A 96 -8.75 18.99 -0.25
N LEU A 97 -8.92 17.68 -0.03
CA LEU A 97 -9.83 16.83 -0.79
C LEU A 97 -11.28 17.31 -0.66
N ASP A 98 -11.72 17.61 0.57
CA ASP A 98 -13.08 18.11 0.83
C ASP A 98 -13.33 19.45 0.13
N LYS A 99 -12.37 20.39 0.18
CA LYS A 99 -12.45 21.67 -0.54
C LYS A 99 -12.56 21.49 -2.05
N THR A 100 -11.89 20.49 -2.63
CA THR A 100 -12.00 20.20 -4.07
C THR A 100 -13.36 19.62 -4.44
N ASN A 101 -13.91 18.73 -3.59
CA ASN A 101 -15.23 18.16 -3.79
C ASN A 101 -16.33 19.23 -3.72
N ASP A 102 -16.26 20.15 -2.75
CA ASP A 102 -17.19 21.28 -2.63
C ASP A 102 -17.10 22.28 -3.80
N ARG A 103 -15.91 22.47 -4.38
CA ARG A 103 -15.77 23.30 -5.59
C ARG A 103 -16.32 22.62 -6.84
N SER A 104 -16.25 21.30 -6.92
CA SER A 104 -16.80 20.54 -8.05
C SER A 104 -18.33 20.42 -8.03
N SER A 105 -18.96 20.56 -6.86
CA SER A 105 -20.42 20.64 -6.71
C SER A 105 -20.98 22.06 -6.90
N ALA A 106 -20.12 23.08 -6.94
CA ALA A 106 -20.50 24.47 -7.17
C ALA A 106 -20.86 24.71 -8.67
N ASN A 107 -22.14 24.54 -9.00
CA ASN A 107 -22.86 25.08 -10.17
C ASN A 107 -22.03 25.26 -11.45
N VAL A 108 -21.75 24.16 -12.15
CA VAL A 108 -21.50 24.23 -13.59
C VAL A 108 -22.82 24.60 -14.27
N VAL A 109 -23.02 25.89 -14.57
CA VAL A 109 -24.13 26.34 -15.41
C VAL A 109 -23.86 25.84 -16.83
N ASP A 110 -24.64 24.86 -17.26
CA ASP A 110 -24.48 24.24 -18.58
C ASP A 110 -25.04 25.16 -19.67
N PHE A 111 -24.16 25.90 -20.36
CA PHE A 111 -24.53 26.88 -21.39
C PHE A 111 -25.15 26.25 -22.64
N PHE A 112 -25.15 24.91 -22.77
CA PHE A 112 -25.78 24.20 -23.88
C PHE A 112 -27.30 24.42 -23.96
N LYS A 113 -27.96 24.79 -22.86
CA LYS A 113 -29.39 25.15 -22.86
C LYS A 113 -29.70 26.51 -23.50
N TYR A 114 -28.69 27.35 -23.77
CA TYR A 114 -28.86 28.70 -24.31
C TYR A 114 -28.39 28.87 -25.76
N LYS A 115 -28.04 27.78 -26.46
CA LYS A 115 -27.85 27.84 -27.91
C LYS A 115 -29.22 27.97 -28.59
N ARG A 116 -29.54 29.20 -28.99
CA ARG A 116 -30.62 29.56 -29.93
C ARG A 116 -30.49 28.80 -31.24
#